data_AF-A0AAU8VRB9-F1
#
_entry.id   AF-A0AAU8VRB9-F1
#
_cell.length_a   1.000
_cell.length_b   1.000
_cell.length_c   1.000
_cell.angle_alpha   90.00
_cell.angle_beta   90.00
_cell.angle_gamma   90.00
#
_symmetry.space_group_name_H-M   'P 1'
#
loop_
_entity.id
_entity.type
_entity.pdbx_description
1 polymer ?
#
loop_
_entity_poly.entity_id
_entity_poly.type
_entity_poly.pdbx_seq_one_letter_code
_entity_poly.pdbx_strand_id
1 'polypeptide(L)'
;MATYNAIIYSGGYSQTLRDFAGWTGDLLTTIQDMKLHAQEFNSPYDAAMKIIGNMYQFSLDDLFSDVDAINLANKTSVGANAQPLNIAIRDYYSNNDCMNRFTQFVNNRFDGSLDKIFSEAEYYLNTNLDPVVVPIRLAFKRAFDVEDYSEEIGKITAQAFRDVIEKKMISE
;
A
#
# COMPACT_ATOMS: atom_id res chain seq x y z
N MET A 1 5.29 1.95 -10.75
CA MET A 1 6.55 1.29 -11.20
C MET A 1 7.66 1.26 -10.14
N ALA A 2 7.74 2.23 -9.21
CA ALA A 2 8.70 2.20 -8.10
C ALA A 2 8.51 0.97 -7.20
N THR A 3 7.25 0.65 -6.85
CA THR A 3 6.84 -0.51 -6.05
C THR A 3 7.33 -1.83 -6.65
N TYR A 4 7.06 -2.08 -7.95
CA TYR A 4 7.53 -3.29 -8.63
C TYR A 4 9.06 -3.40 -8.63
N ASN A 5 9.77 -2.31 -8.94
CA ASN A 5 11.23 -2.28 -8.93
C ASN A 5 11.80 -2.56 -7.52
N ALA A 6 11.18 -2.00 -6.48
CA ALA A 6 11.55 -2.28 -5.10
C ALA A 6 11.36 -3.77 -4.76
N ILE A 7 10.31 -4.41 -5.27
CA ILE A 7 10.08 -5.84 -5.04
C ILE A 7 11.14 -6.71 -5.75
N ILE A 8 11.39 -6.46 -7.04
CA ILE A 8 12.27 -7.32 -7.86
C ILE A 8 13.76 -7.08 -7.61
N TYR A 9 14.18 -5.82 -7.49
CA TYR A 9 15.60 -5.45 -7.45
C TYR A 9 16.12 -5.10 -6.06
N SER A 10 15.32 -5.32 -5.02
CA SER A 10 15.77 -5.10 -3.64
C SER A 10 16.90 -6.05 -3.20
N GLY A 11 17.29 -7.05 -3.98
CA GLY A 11 18.49 -7.86 -3.67
C GLY A 11 18.51 -8.48 -2.26
N GLY A 12 17.35 -8.67 -1.63
CA GLY A 12 17.22 -9.13 -0.24
C GLY A 12 16.77 -8.09 0.81
N TYR A 13 16.42 -6.85 0.44
CA TYR A 13 15.78 -5.94 1.41
C TYR A 13 14.44 -6.49 1.93
N SER A 14 14.11 -6.14 3.17
CA SER A 14 12.92 -6.63 3.88
C SER A 14 11.62 -6.25 3.15
N GLN A 15 10.59 -7.09 3.32
CA GLN A 15 9.22 -6.83 2.87
C GLN A 15 8.77 -5.39 3.22
N THR A 16 9.16 -4.92 4.41
CA THR A 16 8.96 -3.55 4.88
C THR A 16 9.37 -2.49 3.86
N LEU A 17 10.59 -2.55 3.31
CA LEU A 17 11.04 -1.52 2.35
C LEU A 17 10.19 -1.51 1.08
N ARG A 18 9.74 -2.70 0.65
CA ARG A 18 8.89 -2.86 -0.54
C ARG A 18 7.53 -2.21 -0.33
N ASP A 19 6.95 -2.39 0.84
CA ASP A 19 5.66 -1.79 1.19
C ASP A 19 5.77 -0.27 1.35
N PHE A 20 6.85 0.24 1.96
CA PHE A 20 7.08 1.69 2.02
C PHE A 20 7.33 2.31 0.64
N ALA A 21 7.92 1.58 -0.29
CA ALA A 21 8.11 2.05 -1.67
C ALA A 21 6.83 2.07 -2.52
N GLY A 22 5.72 1.56 -1.99
CA GLY A 22 4.38 1.64 -2.56
C GLY A 22 3.36 2.02 -1.49
N TRP A 23 2.38 1.14 -1.26
CA TRP A 23 1.15 1.49 -0.54
C TRP A 23 1.38 2.10 0.85
N THR A 24 2.36 1.65 1.63
CA THR A 24 2.63 2.24 2.97
C THR A 24 3.23 3.64 2.86
N GLY A 25 4.01 3.91 1.82
CA GLY A 25 4.50 5.26 1.52
C GLY A 25 3.34 6.20 1.19
N ASP A 26 2.37 5.73 0.42
CA ASP A 26 1.17 6.49 0.09
C ASP A 26 0.21 6.68 1.28
N LEU A 27 0.26 5.78 2.28
CA LEU A 27 -0.42 6.03 3.56
C LEU A 27 0.25 7.15 4.37
N LEU A 28 1.58 7.32 4.29
CA LEU A 28 2.24 8.46 4.94
C LEU A 28 1.86 9.79 4.29
N THR A 29 1.79 9.84 2.96
CA THR A 29 1.35 11.05 2.24
C THR A 29 -0.14 11.32 2.48
N THR A 30 -0.97 10.28 2.58
CA THR A 30 -2.37 10.39 3.02
C THR A 30 -2.48 11.08 4.37
N ILE A 31 -1.65 10.74 5.36
CA ILE A 31 -1.66 11.40 6.67
C ILE A 31 -1.35 12.90 6.54
N GLN A 32 -0.39 13.27 5.69
CA GLN A 32 -0.06 14.66 5.43
C GLN A 32 -1.23 15.38 4.74
N ASP A 33 -1.85 14.79 3.74
CA ASP A 33 -3.02 15.35 3.04
C ASP A 33 -4.22 15.52 3.98
N MET A 34 -4.49 14.54 4.86
CA MET A 34 -5.53 14.65 5.89
C MET A 34 -5.30 15.85 6.80
N LYS A 35 -4.04 16.17 7.11
CA LYS A 35 -3.67 17.31 7.94
C LYS A 35 -3.82 18.64 7.19
N LEU A 36 -3.30 18.71 5.97
CA LEU A 36 -3.35 19.91 5.13
C LEU A 36 -4.79 20.30 4.77
N HIS A 37 -5.65 19.31 4.57
CA HIS A 37 -7.04 19.48 4.14
C HIS A 37 -8.05 19.20 5.25
N ALA A 38 -7.64 19.25 6.52
CA ALA A 38 -8.48 18.85 7.66
C ALA A 38 -9.83 19.61 7.73
N GLN A 39 -9.88 20.85 7.23
CA GLN A 39 -11.09 21.69 7.23
C GLN A 39 -12.14 21.25 6.20
N GLU A 40 -11.78 20.38 5.25
CA GLU A 40 -12.67 19.90 4.19
C GLU A 40 -13.46 18.63 4.60
N PHE A 41 -13.12 18.04 5.74
CA PHE A 41 -13.62 16.75 6.17
C PHE A 41 -14.21 16.81 7.57
N ASN A 42 -15.18 15.92 7.84
CA ASN A 42 -15.88 15.91 9.13
C ASN A 42 -15.05 15.25 10.24
N SER A 43 -14.13 14.36 9.87
CA SER A 43 -13.25 13.65 10.79
C SER A 43 -12.00 13.12 10.06
N PRO A 44 -10.92 12.75 10.79
CA PRO A 44 -9.76 12.14 10.17
C PRO A 44 -10.08 10.83 9.43
N TYR A 45 -11.02 10.02 9.94
CA TYR A 45 -11.43 8.80 9.25
C TYR A 45 -12.18 9.10 7.95
N ASP A 46 -13.09 10.09 7.94
CA ASP A 46 -13.77 10.54 6.71
C ASP A 46 -12.78 11.09 5.68
N ALA A 47 -11.76 11.82 6.13
CA ALA A 47 -10.67 12.28 5.27
C ALA A 47 -9.91 11.10 4.66
N ALA A 48 -9.42 10.16 5.47
CA ALA A 48 -8.67 8.99 5.00
C ALA A 48 -9.48 8.16 3.98
N MET A 49 -10.75 7.89 4.27
CA MET A 49 -11.65 7.14 3.37
C MET A 49 -11.90 7.83 2.02
N LYS A 50 -11.81 9.17 1.97
CA LYS A 50 -12.00 9.96 0.75
C LYS A 50 -10.71 10.16 -0.03
N ILE A 51 -9.56 10.17 0.65
CA ILE A 51 -8.24 10.39 0.05
C ILE A 51 -7.71 9.10 -0.58
N ILE A 52 -7.66 8.02 0.18
CA ILE A 52 -7.04 6.74 -0.22
C ILE A 52 -7.66 6.22 -1.51
N GLY A 53 -6.85 6.12 -2.57
CA GLY A 53 -7.25 5.58 -3.86
C GLY A 53 -8.23 6.46 -4.62
N ASN A 54 -8.20 7.77 -4.42
CA ASN A 54 -9.18 8.68 -5.01
C ASN A 54 -8.66 10.10 -5.29
N MET A 55 -8.01 10.78 -4.34
CA MET A 55 -7.64 12.19 -4.50
C MET A 55 -6.30 12.53 -3.82
N TYR A 56 -5.80 13.75 -4.10
CA TYR A 56 -4.51 14.25 -3.63
C TYR A 56 -3.35 13.32 -4.02
N GLN A 57 -2.49 12.95 -3.06
CA GLN A 57 -1.28 12.19 -3.37
C GLN A 57 -1.55 10.69 -3.54
N PHE A 58 -2.57 10.11 -2.89
CA PHE A 58 -2.90 8.69 -3.04
C PHE A 58 -4.06 8.48 -4.02
N SER A 59 -3.78 8.66 -5.31
CA SER A 59 -4.80 8.56 -6.35
C SER A 59 -5.25 7.11 -6.63
N LEU A 60 -6.33 6.95 -7.43
CA LEU A 60 -6.75 5.62 -7.89
C LEU A 60 -5.68 4.93 -8.73
N ASP A 61 -4.96 5.70 -9.55
CA ASP A 61 -3.90 5.18 -10.42
C ASP A 61 -2.71 4.68 -9.59
N ASP A 62 -2.38 5.35 -8.49
CA ASP A 62 -1.34 4.94 -7.55
C ASP A 62 -1.76 3.66 -6.81
N LEU A 63 -2.98 3.63 -6.27
CA LEU A 63 -3.54 2.43 -5.62
C LEU A 63 -3.52 1.21 -6.56
N PHE A 64 -3.97 1.39 -7.80
CA PHE A 64 -3.91 0.33 -8.82
C PHE A 64 -2.47 -0.07 -9.14
N SER A 65 -1.57 0.90 -9.30
CA SER A 65 -0.16 0.62 -9.60
C SER A 65 0.53 -0.18 -8.50
N ASP A 66 0.22 0.08 -7.24
CA ASP A 66 0.80 -0.62 -6.10
C ASP A 66 0.26 -2.05 -5.93
N VAL A 67 -1.06 -2.19 -6.05
CA VAL A 67 -1.75 -3.48 -6.04
C VAL A 67 -1.25 -4.37 -7.19
N ASP A 68 -1.24 -3.83 -8.40
CA ASP A 68 -0.82 -4.55 -9.60
C ASP A 68 0.68 -4.89 -9.52
N ALA A 69 1.52 -4.02 -8.97
CA ALA A 69 2.94 -4.29 -8.78
C ALA A 69 3.18 -5.52 -7.89
N ILE A 70 2.45 -5.66 -6.80
CA ILE A 70 2.58 -6.82 -5.91
C ILE A 70 2.09 -8.10 -6.59
N ASN A 71 0.97 -8.03 -7.31
CA ASN A 71 0.42 -9.16 -8.05
C ASN A 71 1.37 -9.63 -9.16
N LEU A 72 1.89 -8.70 -9.95
CA LEU A 72 2.86 -8.99 -11.00
C LEU A 72 4.15 -9.55 -10.39
N ALA A 73 4.63 -8.99 -9.27
CA ALA A 73 5.84 -9.47 -8.64
C ALA A 73 5.69 -10.91 -8.10
N ASN A 74 4.51 -11.28 -7.61
CA ASN A 74 4.21 -12.65 -7.24
C ASN A 74 4.35 -13.61 -8.45
N LYS A 75 3.80 -13.23 -9.61
CA LYS A 75 3.92 -13.99 -10.87
C LYS A 75 5.35 -14.10 -11.40
N THR A 76 6.20 -13.09 -11.17
CA THR A 76 7.56 -13.07 -11.73
C THR A 76 8.65 -13.57 -10.79
N SER A 77 8.39 -13.70 -9.48
CA SER A 77 9.47 -13.90 -8.48
C SER A 77 9.35 -15.19 -7.67
N VAL A 78 8.23 -15.92 -7.77
CA VAL A 78 7.94 -17.03 -6.85
C VAL A 78 7.93 -18.38 -7.59
N GLY A 79 8.87 -19.25 -7.21
CA GLY A 79 8.85 -20.69 -7.50
C GLY A 79 9.18 -21.10 -8.94
N ALA A 80 8.99 -22.39 -9.23
CA ALA A 80 9.28 -22.99 -10.54
C ALA A 80 8.40 -22.46 -11.69
N ASN A 81 7.33 -21.73 -11.36
CA ASN A 81 6.38 -21.16 -12.31
C ASN A 81 6.60 -19.66 -12.55
N ALA A 82 7.69 -19.09 -12.04
CA ALA A 82 8.03 -17.68 -12.27
C ALA A 82 8.06 -17.36 -13.77
N GLN A 83 7.27 -16.37 -14.18
CA GLN A 83 7.14 -15.98 -15.58
C GLN A 83 8.07 -14.80 -15.91
N PRO A 84 8.61 -14.72 -17.16
CA PRO A 84 9.20 -13.49 -17.65
C PRO A 84 8.21 -12.32 -17.57
N LEU A 85 8.70 -11.12 -17.24
CA LEU A 85 7.86 -9.94 -17.00
C LEU A 85 6.88 -9.65 -18.15
N ASN A 86 7.33 -9.76 -19.40
CA ASN A 86 6.48 -9.54 -20.57
C ASN A 86 5.31 -10.53 -20.67
N ILE A 87 5.50 -11.77 -20.19
CA ILE A 87 4.45 -12.78 -20.14
C ILE A 87 3.50 -12.48 -18.98
N ALA A 88 4.03 -12.19 -17.79
CA ALA A 88 3.24 -11.86 -16.62
C ALA A 88 2.32 -10.64 -16.85
N ILE A 89 2.83 -9.56 -17.44
CA ILE A 89 2.04 -8.37 -17.79
C ILE A 89 0.95 -8.71 -18.79
N ARG A 90 1.32 -9.41 -19.88
CA ARG A 90 0.36 -9.77 -20.92
C ARG A 90 -0.77 -10.60 -20.33
N ASP A 91 -0.44 -11.65 -19.59
CA ASP A 91 -1.44 -12.55 -19.02
C ASP A 91 -2.29 -11.79 -17.97
N TYR A 92 -1.67 -10.95 -17.14
CA TYR A 92 -2.38 -10.20 -16.10
C TYR A 92 -3.44 -9.24 -16.66
N TYR A 93 -3.10 -8.47 -17.70
CA TYR A 93 -4.01 -7.47 -18.25
C TYR A 93 -4.87 -7.99 -19.41
N SER A 94 -4.44 -9.04 -20.14
CA SER A 94 -5.18 -9.52 -21.32
C SER A 94 -6.14 -10.66 -21.00
N ASN A 95 -5.91 -11.43 -19.93
CA ASN A 95 -6.75 -12.57 -19.56
C ASN A 95 -7.72 -12.27 -18.42
N ASN A 96 -7.98 -10.98 -18.14
CA ASN A 96 -8.87 -10.50 -17.08
C ASN A 96 -8.41 -10.86 -15.65
N ASP A 97 -7.17 -11.29 -15.41
CA ASP A 97 -6.66 -11.47 -14.04
C ASP A 97 -6.74 -10.15 -13.25
N CYS A 98 -6.49 -9.00 -13.90
CA CYS A 98 -6.60 -7.68 -13.30
C CYS A 98 -8.02 -7.28 -12.83
N MET A 99 -9.05 -8.08 -13.19
CA MET A 99 -10.40 -7.90 -12.64
C MET A 99 -10.47 -8.29 -11.17
N ASN A 100 -9.65 -9.24 -10.71
CA ASN A 100 -9.57 -9.67 -9.31
C ASN A 100 -8.31 -9.12 -8.61
N ARG A 101 -7.92 -7.87 -8.90
CA ARG A 101 -6.63 -7.30 -8.48
C ARG A 101 -6.48 -7.16 -6.97
N PHE A 102 -7.50 -6.65 -6.30
CA PHE A 102 -7.54 -6.44 -4.86
C PHE A 102 -7.64 -7.78 -4.15
N THR A 103 -8.47 -8.70 -4.65
CA THR A 103 -8.50 -10.07 -4.13
C THR A 103 -7.13 -10.75 -4.23
N GLN A 104 -6.45 -10.63 -5.37
CA GLN A 104 -5.09 -11.14 -5.51
C GLN A 104 -4.09 -10.42 -4.60
N PHE A 105 -4.19 -9.11 -4.44
CA PHE A 105 -3.30 -8.35 -3.56
C PHE A 105 -3.42 -8.80 -2.11
N VAL A 106 -4.66 -8.97 -1.61
CA VAL A 106 -4.90 -9.47 -0.25
C VAL A 106 -4.36 -10.89 -0.08
N ASN A 107 -4.53 -11.77 -1.07
CA ASN A 107 -3.96 -13.11 -1.02
C ASN A 107 -2.42 -13.10 -1.08
N ASN A 108 -1.83 -12.31 -1.96
CA ASN A 108 -0.40 -12.30 -2.25
C ASN A 108 0.42 -11.59 -1.16
N ARG A 109 -0.16 -10.58 -0.50
CA ARG A 109 0.54 -9.78 0.50
C ARG A 109 0.11 -10.10 1.92
N PHE A 110 -1.15 -10.43 2.15
CA PHE A 110 -1.73 -10.53 3.49
C PHE A 110 -2.34 -11.91 3.77
N ASP A 111 -1.94 -12.93 3.02
CA ASP A 111 -2.42 -14.32 3.16
C ASP A 111 -3.97 -14.43 3.17
N GLY A 112 -4.66 -13.55 2.43
CA GLY A 112 -6.12 -13.54 2.34
C GLY A 112 -6.83 -12.87 3.53
N SER A 113 -6.11 -12.23 4.45
CA SER A 113 -6.68 -11.66 5.69
C SER A 113 -6.78 -10.14 5.64
N LEU A 114 -8.02 -9.62 5.74
CA LEU A 114 -8.26 -8.18 5.91
C LEU A 114 -7.73 -7.66 7.26
N ASP A 115 -7.76 -8.48 8.31
CA ASP A 115 -7.21 -8.11 9.63
C ASP A 115 -5.69 -7.91 9.60
N LYS A 116 -4.99 -8.65 8.73
CA LYS A 116 -3.56 -8.43 8.48
C LYS A 116 -3.27 -7.11 7.79
N ILE A 117 -4.15 -6.64 6.90
CA ILE A 117 -4.01 -5.31 6.28
C ILE A 117 -3.98 -4.25 7.36
N PHE A 118 -4.98 -4.27 8.24
CA PHE A 118 -5.08 -3.31 9.34
C PHE A 118 -3.88 -3.40 10.29
N SER A 119 -3.59 -4.60 10.81
CA SER A 119 -2.55 -4.76 11.83
C SER A 119 -1.14 -4.47 11.31
N GLU A 120 -0.83 -4.80 10.05
CA GLU A 120 0.47 -4.46 9.47
C GLU A 120 0.59 -2.98 9.08
N ALA A 121 -0.48 -2.37 8.56
CA ALA A 121 -0.50 -0.93 8.30
C ALA A 121 -0.35 -0.13 9.61
N GLU A 122 -1.08 -0.49 10.66
CA GLU A 122 -0.97 0.11 11.99
C GLU A 122 0.45 -0.07 12.53
N TYR A 123 1.00 -1.28 12.43
CA TYR A 123 2.36 -1.58 12.86
C TYR A 123 3.38 -0.69 12.14
N TYR A 124 3.33 -0.61 10.81
CA TYR A 124 4.27 0.20 10.04
C TYR A 124 4.13 1.69 10.34
N LEU A 125 2.92 2.21 10.51
CA LEU A 125 2.69 3.63 10.79
C LEU A 125 3.07 4.03 12.23
N ASN A 126 2.99 3.11 13.21
CA ASN A 126 3.07 3.48 14.62
C ASN A 126 4.23 2.87 15.41
N THR A 127 4.81 1.73 15.01
CA THR A 127 5.85 1.07 15.82
C THR A 127 7.04 2.00 16.08
N ASN A 128 7.56 2.03 17.31
CA ASN A 128 8.75 2.82 17.68
C ASN A 128 9.90 1.93 18.16
N LEU A 129 9.75 0.61 18.07
CA LEU A 129 10.69 -0.37 18.63
C LEU A 129 11.42 -1.17 17.56
N ASP A 130 10.87 -1.25 16.35
CA ASP A 130 11.45 -2.05 15.28
C ASP A 130 12.64 -1.32 14.61
N PRO A 131 13.86 -1.87 14.70
CA PRO A 131 15.06 -1.24 14.18
C PRO A 131 15.15 -1.21 12.65
N VAL A 132 14.24 -1.89 11.95
CA VAL A 132 14.11 -1.87 10.48
C VAL A 132 13.01 -0.90 10.06
N VAL A 133 11.82 -0.99 10.66
CA VAL A 133 10.67 -0.15 10.27
C VAL A 133 10.91 1.32 10.59
N VAL A 134 11.41 1.62 11.80
CA VAL A 134 11.53 3.01 12.26
C VAL A 134 12.44 3.84 11.35
N PRO A 135 13.67 3.40 10.99
CA PRO A 135 14.52 4.18 10.10
C PRO A 135 13.94 4.36 8.70
N ILE A 136 13.27 3.33 8.15
CA ILE A 136 12.64 3.40 6.83
C ILE A 136 11.50 4.42 6.87
N ARG A 137 10.58 4.31 7.85
CA ARG A 137 9.48 5.27 8.01
C ARG A 137 9.98 6.70 8.13
N LEU A 138 11.03 6.94 8.94
CA LEU A 138 11.62 8.28 9.07
C LEU A 138 12.24 8.79 7.77
N ALA A 139 12.86 7.92 6.97
CA ALA A 139 13.40 8.30 5.67
C ALA A 139 12.30 8.71 4.69
N PHE A 140 11.21 7.93 4.62
CA PHE A 140 10.05 8.25 3.78
C PHE A 140 9.31 9.49 4.25
N LYS A 141 9.10 9.66 5.57
CA LYS A 141 8.53 10.90 6.12
C LYS A 141 9.33 12.13 5.71
N ARG A 142 10.66 12.08 5.79
CA ARG A 142 11.51 13.20 5.31
C ARG A 142 11.42 13.41 3.80
N ALA A 143 11.39 12.32 3.03
CA ALA A 143 11.33 12.40 1.57
C ALA A 143 10.02 13.02 1.07
N PHE A 144 8.93 12.78 1.78
CA PHE A 144 7.59 13.24 1.44
C PHE A 144 7.11 14.47 2.24
N ASP A 145 7.99 15.03 3.07
CA ASP A 145 7.66 16.16 3.97
C ASP A 145 6.44 15.90 4.87
N VAL A 146 6.35 14.67 5.39
CA VAL A 146 5.26 14.24 6.28
C VAL A 146 5.60 14.63 7.70
N GLU A 147 4.80 15.52 8.26
CA GLU A 147 4.96 16.00 9.63
C GLU A 147 4.71 14.89 10.67
N ASP A 148 5.04 15.16 11.94
CA ASP A 148 4.68 14.27 13.03
C ASP A 148 3.17 14.18 13.22
N TYR A 149 2.73 12.97 13.54
CA TYR A 149 1.34 12.58 13.74
C TYR A 149 1.21 11.69 14.97
N SER A 150 0.04 11.65 15.58
CA SER A 150 -0.23 10.80 16.74
C SER A 150 -0.46 9.35 16.33
N GLU A 151 -0.24 8.42 17.26
CA GLU A 151 -0.54 6.98 17.07
C GLU A 151 -1.99 6.75 16.63
N GLU A 152 -2.93 7.56 17.15
CA GLU A 152 -4.33 7.54 16.76
C GLU A 152 -4.54 7.84 15.27
N ILE A 153 -3.85 8.83 14.71
CA ILE A 153 -3.92 9.15 13.27
C ILE A 153 -3.37 8.00 12.42
N GLY A 154 -2.26 7.38 12.84
CA GLY A 154 -1.72 6.21 12.16
C GLY A 154 -2.71 5.04 12.17
N LYS A 155 -3.38 4.79 13.30
CA LYS A 155 -4.40 3.75 13.45
C LYS A 155 -5.63 4.01 12.59
N ILE A 156 -6.15 5.24 12.59
CA ILE A 156 -7.29 5.65 11.76
C ILE A 156 -6.98 5.44 10.27
N THR A 157 -5.78 5.82 9.84
CA THR A 157 -5.34 5.67 8.45
C THR A 157 -5.24 4.18 8.07
N ALA A 158 -4.67 3.35 8.95
CA ALA A 158 -4.62 1.90 8.75
C ALA A 158 -6.01 1.27 8.64
N GLN A 159 -6.95 1.69 9.49
CA GLN A 159 -8.33 1.21 9.44
C GLN A 159 -9.02 1.60 8.14
N ALA A 160 -8.91 2.88 7.75
CA ALA A 160 -9.47 3.36 6.50
C ALA A 160 -8.88 2.62 5.28
N PHE A 161 -7.57 2.34 5.26
CA PHE A 161 -6.95 1.57 4.19
C PHE A 161 -7.56 0.17 4.06
N ARG A 162 -7.69 -0.57 5.17
CA ARG A 162 -8.34 -1.89 5.19
C ARG A 162 -9.76 -1.82 4.64
N ASP A 163 -10.53 -0.82 5.04
CA ASP A 163 -11.94 -0.66 4.62
C ASP A 163 -12.06 -0.26 3.14
N VAL A 164 -11.15 0.57 2.63
CA VAL A 164 -11.07 0.89 1.19
C VAL A 164 -10.75 -0.36 0.38
N ILE A 165 -9.76 -1.17 0.80
CA ILE A 165 -9.41 -2.40 0.10
C ILE A 165 -10.59 -3.39 0.10
N GLU A 166 -11.25 -3.60 1.24
CA GLU A 166 -12.45 -4.46 1.31
C GLU A 166 -13.55 -3.97 0.37
N LYS A 167 -13.86 -2.67 0.38
CA LYS A 167 -14.88 -2.09 -0.50
C LYS A 167 -14.53 -2.30 -1.98
N LYS A 168 -13.26 -2.15 -2.34
CA LYS A 168 -12.78 -2.37 -3.71
C LYS A 168 -12.90 -3.84 -4.11
N MET A 169 -12.53 -4.78 -3.23
CA MET A 169 -12.71 -6.22 -3.44
C MET A 169 -14.16 -6.61 -3.71
N ILE A 170 -15.12 -6.03 -2.99
CA ILE A 170 -16.56 -6.32 -3.19
C ILE A 170 -17.06 -5.81 -4.54
N SER A 171 -16.40 -4.79 -5.10
CA SER A 171 -16.78 -4.15 -6.36
C SER A 171 -16.07 -4.68 -7.62
N GLU A 172 -15.20 -5.68 -7.46
CA GLU A 172 -14.46 -6.34 -8.55
C GLU A 172 -15.33 -7.13 -9.53
#